data_AF-A0A0K8R642-F1
#
_entry.id   AF-A0A0K8R642-F1
#
_cell.length_a   1.000
_cell.length_b   1.000
_cell.length_c   1.000
_cell.angle_alpha   90.00
_cell.angle_beta   90.00
_cell.angle_gamma   90.00
#
_symmetry.space_group_name_H-M   'P 1'
#
loop_
_entity.id
_entity.type
_entity.pdbx_description
1 polymer ?
#
loop_
_entity_poly.entity_id
_entity_poly.type
_entity_poly.pdbx_seq_one_letter_code
_entity_poly.pdbx_strand_id
1 'polypeptide(L)'
;MPTKGKSTPVYREIEGLYLSYYFSDESVRSALAYKPRPDDVFLVGYPKCGTTWMQYLLWNIFSGGVPPRDKEEFMAKSPFLEFVGAQAAEQMPRPGVIKTHLPFDKQPYSKEAKYLYVTRNPYDCCVSYYHHMKIMPAYFFEDGTFDQFFELFVEGTGECGDFFDTLLSWYAHRNDPNVFFLTYEDLKKDTASWVLKMADFLGKEYGERLRSDPKVLERILEASSVSNMKKAFRGEWKSEVAREPPALNDSHGSLQLSEELLEAAIKKPLTGDFVRKGVVGDWRNYFSPEQIERMKQRIATKTAGSDVMQLWKEFDLP
;
A
#
# COMPACT_ATOMS: atom_id res chain seq x y z
N MET A 1 36.03 16.64 -2.94
CA MET A 1 35.45 15.29 -2.95
C MET A 1 34.20 15.34 -2.09
N PRO A 2 32.99 15.12 -2.63
CA PRO A 2 31.78 15.16 -1.83
C PRO A 2 31.82 13.98 -0.86
N THR A 3 31.72 14.27 0.43
CA THR A 3 31.43 13.27 1.45
C THR A 3 30.19 12.50 1.04
N LYS A 4 30.25 11.16 1.04
CA LYS A 4 29.10 10.25 0.84
C LYS A 4 28.04 10.57 1.90
N GLY A 5 27.19 11.55 1.60
CA GLY A 5 26.11 12.01 2.45
C GLY A 5 24.99 10.99 2.44
N LYS A 6 24.44 10.72 3.62
CA LYS A 6 23.29 9.84 3.83
C LYS A 6 22.21 10.14 2.80
N SER A 7 21.83 9.18 1.95
CA SER A 7 20.62 9.30 1.12
C SER A 7 19.43 9.29 2.07
N THR A 8 19.02 10.48 2.52
CA THR A 8 17.85 10.63 3.38
C THR A 8 16.65 10.74 2.45
N PRO A 9 15.65 9.87 2.58
CA PRO A 9 14.46 9.94 1.76
C PRO A 9 13.79 11.30 1.87
N VAL A 10 13.28 11.77 0.75
CA VAL A 10 12.72 13.12 0.66
C VAL A 10 11.22 13.03 0.93
N TYR A 11 10.88 13.22 2.21
CA TYR A 11 9.51 13.28 2.70
C TYR A 11 9.20 14.68 3.21
N ARG A 12 7.94 15.10 3.08
CA ARG A 12 7.41 16.37 3.56
C ARG A 12 6.09 16.15 4.26
N GLU A 13 5.71 17.09 5.13
CA GLU A 13 4.41 17.05 5.79
C GLU A 13 3.35 17.78 4.96
N ILE A 14 2.20 17.14 4.74
CA ILE A 14 1.00 17.75 4.13
C ILE A 14 -0.19 17.37 5.02
N GLU A 15 -0.82 18.35 5.67
CA GLU A 15 -1.99 18.11 6.55
C GLU A 15 -1.74 17.04 7.62
N GLY A 16 -0.53 16.99 8.20
CA GLY A 16 -0.11 15.99 9.19
C GLY A 16 0.13 14.58 8.62
N LEU A 17 0.24 14.43 7.29
CA LEU A 17 0.72 13.22 6.63
C LEU A 17 2.17 13.41 6.17
N TYR A 18 3.02 12.43 6.47
CA TYR A 18 4.39 12.42 5.96
C TYR A 18 4.43 11.74 4.60
N LEU A 19 4.60 12.48 3.51
CA LEU A 19 4.46 11.98 2.13
C LEU A 19 5.69 12.33 1.29
N SER A 20 6.02 11.49 0.30
CA SER A 20 7.05 11.86 -0.68
C SER A 20 6.56 12.99 -1.58
N TYR A 21 7.50 13.65 -2.27
CA TYR A 21 7.20 14.69 -3.24
C TYR A 21 6.46 14.18 -4.50
N TYR A 22 6.20 12.88 -4.55
CA TYR A 22 5.35 12.26 -5.56
C TYR A 22 3.87 12.67 -5.42
N PHE A 23 3.45 13.04 -4.21
CA PHE A 23 2.08 13.45 -3.91
C PHE A 23 1.96 14.97 -4.00
N SER A 24 1.01 15.46 -4.81
CA SER A 24 0.70 16.88 -4.86
C SER A 24 -0.20 17.31 -3.70
N ASP A 25 0.03 18.52 -3.19
CA ASP A 25 -0.78 19.11 -2.13
C ASP A 25 -2.27 19.16 -2.49
N GLU A 26 -2.60 19.46 -3.75
CA GLU A 26 -3.97 19.48 -4.26
C GLU A 26 -4.62 18.09 -4.22
N SER A 27 -3.92 17.05 -4.70
CA SER A 27 -4.42 15.68 -4.66
C SER A 27 -4.62 15.20 -3.22
N VAL A 28 -3.69 15.51 -2.32
CA VAL A 28 -3.79 15.10 -0.91
C VAL A 28 -4.92 15.84 -0.20
N ARG A 29 -5.03 17.16 -0.33
CA ARG A 29 -6.13 17.93 0.29
C ARG A 29 -7.49 17.52 -0.26
N SER A 30 -7.61 17.32 -1.58
CA SER A 30 -8.86 16.85 -2.18
C SER A 30 -9.22 15.43 -1.73
N ALA A 31 -8.23 14.53 -1.61
CA ALA A 31 -8.41 13.19 -1.06
C ALA A 31 -8.97 13.22 0.37
N LEU A 32 -8.38 14.03 1.26
CA LEU A 32 -8.86 14.20 2.64
C LEU A 32 -10.29 14.79 2.71
N ALA A 33 -10.66 15.62 1.73
CA ALA A 33 -11.99 16.23 1.65
C ALA A 33 -13.04 15.33 0.99
N TYR A 34 -12.65 14.20 0.40
CA TYR A 34 -13.55 13.31 -0.33
C TYR A 34 -14.76 12.90 0.52
N LYS A 35 -15.92 12.75 -0.12
CA LYS A 35 -17.16 12.29 0.53
C LYS A 35 -17.50 10.91 0.01
N PRO A 36 -17.25 9.85 0.81
CA PRO A 36 -17.55 8.48 0.40
C PRO A 36 -19.03 8.30 0.06
N ARG A 37 -19.28 7.51 -0.97
CA ARG A 37 -20.61 7.13 -1.46
C ARG A 37 -20.98 5.73 -0.98
N PRO A 38 -22.28 5.38 -0.99
CA PRO A 38 -22.73 4.06 -0.52
C PRO A 38 -22.19 2.88 -1.36
N ASP A 39 -21.85 3.13 -2.62
CA ASP A 39 -21.31 2.13 -3.55
C ASP A 39 -19.77 2.16 -3.64
N ASP A 40 -19.11 2.94 -2.80
CA ASP A 40 -17.65 2.96 -2.75
C ASP A 40 -17.10 1.76 -1.98
N VAL A 41 -16.01 1.23 -2.53
CA VAL A 41 -15.17 0.21 -1.92
C VAL A 41 -13.78 0.78 -1.81
N PHE A 42 -13.29 0.91 -0.59
CA PHE A 42 -11.93 1.33 -0.29
C PHE A 42 -11.04 0.11 -0.06
N LEU A 43 -9.84 0.15 -0.62
CA LEU A 43 -8.74 -0.73 -0.21
C LEU A 43 -7.71 0.10 0.53
N VAL A 44 -7.55 -0.24 1.80
CA VAL A 44 -6.69 0.47 2.73
C VAL A 44 -5.60 -0.47 3.25
N GLY A 45 -4.44 0.08 3.56
CA GLY A 45 -3.37 -0.63 4.23
C GLY A 45 -2.11 0.21 4.20
N TYR A 46 -1.24 0.10 5.21
CA TYR A 46 0.05 0.79 5.18
C TYR A 46 0.87 0.38 3.94
N PRO A 47 1.74 1.25 3.37
CA PRO A 47 2.59 0.90 2.26
C PRO A 47 3.23 -0.48 2.42
N LYS A 48 3.18 -1.28 1.35
CA LYS A 48 3.80 -2.62 1.26
C LYS A 48 3.17 -3.72 2.12
N CYS A 49 1.97 -3.50 2.64
CA CYS A 49 1.16 -4.57 3.25
C CYS A 49 0.43 -5.48 2.25
N GLY A 50 0.58 -5.25 0.93
CA GLY A 50 -0.02 -6.10 -0.10
C GLY A 50 -1.19 -5.49 -0.86
N THR A 51 -1.38 -4.17 -0.75
CA THR A 51 -2.47 -3.45 -1.45
C THR A 51 -2.51 -3.74 -2.94
N THR A 52 -1.40 -3.76 -3.68
CA THR A 52 -1.43 -4.08 -5.13
C THR A 52 -1.94 -5.50 -5.43
N TRP A 53 -1.61 -6.48 -4.58
CA TRP A 53 -2.16 -7.83 -4.73
C TRP A 53 -3.67 -7.84 -4.49
N MET A 54 -4.11 -7.14 -3.46
CA MET A 54 -5.53 -6.98 -3.17
C MET A 54 -6.30 -6.19 -4.24
N GLN A 55 -5.74 -5.12 -4.80
CA GLN A 55 -6.36 -4.42 -5.94
C GLN A 55 -6.63 -5.39 -7.08
N TYR A 56 -5.65 -6.24 -7.40
CA TYR A 56 -5.78 -7.22 -8.47
C TYR A 56 -6.79 -8.33 -8.13
N LEU A 57 -6.82 -8.81 -6.88
CA LEU A 57 -7.84 -9.77 -6.43
C LEU A 57 -9.25 -9.17 -6.52
N LEU A 58 -9.45 -7.94 -6.04
CA LEU A 58 -10.74 -7.27 -6.04
C LEU A 58 -11.21 -6.96 -7.47
N TRP A 59 -10.30 -6.51 -8.35
CA TRP A 59 -10.57 -6.40 -9.79
C TRP A 59 -11.13 -7.72 -10.33
N ASN A 60 -10.43 -8.83 -10.08
CA ASN A 60 -10.79 -10.14 -10.58
C ASN A 60 -12.10 -10.67 -9.95
N ILE A 61 -12.38 -10.34 -8.69
CA ILE A 61 -13.66 -10.62 -8.04
C ILE A 61 -14.78 -9.86 -8.72
N PHE A 62 -14.60 -8.59 -9.13
CA PHE A 62 -15.63 -7.84 -9.83
C PHE A 62 -15.81 -8.32 -11.28
N SER A 63 -14.71 -8.50 -12.01
CA SER A 63 -14.71 -8.85 -13.43
C SER A 63 -15.01 -10.33 -13.72
N GLY A 64 -15.04 -11.19 -12.71
CA GLY A 64 -15.20 -12.64 -12.88
C GLY A 64 -13.95 -13.29 -13.50
N GLY A 65 -12.76 -12.79 -13.15
CA GLY A 65 -11.49 -13.28 -13.65
C GLY A 65 -11.11 -12.77 -15.05
N VAL A 66 -11.80 -11.75 -15.56
CA VAL A 66 -11.42 -11.09 -16.82
C VAL A 66 -10.31 -10.06 -16.52
N PRO A 67 -9.12 -10.18 -17.12
CA PRO A 67 -8.03 -9.25 -16.88
C PRO A 67 -8.36 -7.84 -17.44
N PRO A 68 -7.75 -6.77 -16.89
CA PRO A 68 -7.85 -5.46 -17.51
C PRO A 68 -7.25 -5.49 -18.92
N ARG A 69 -7.76 -4.65 -19.81
CA ARG A 69 -7.23 -4.49 -21.17
C ARG A 69 -5.82 -3.90 -21.15
N ASP A 70 -5.61 -2.92 -20.27
CA ASP A 70 -4.38 -2.16 -20.11
C ASP A 70 -4.28 -1.57 -18.69
N LYS A 71 -3.13 -0.96 -18.39
CA LYS A 71 -2.89 -0.23 -17.12
C LYS A 71 -3.89 0.91 -16.90
N GLU A 72 -4.30 1.62 -17.93
CA GLU A 72 -5.17 2.79 -17.81
C GLU A 72 -6.56 2.37 -17.31
N GLU A 73 -7.12 1.29 -17.86
CA GLU A 73 -8.37 0.71 -17.40
C GLU A 73 -8.27 0.25 -15.94
N PHE A 74 -7.16 -0.41 -15.58
CA PHE A 74 -6.92 -0.85 -14.21
C PHE A 74 -6.87 0.33 -13.23
N MET A 75 -6.13 1.39 -13.56
CA MET A 75 -5.98 2.57 -12.72
C MET A 75 -7.26 3.41 -12.68
N ALA A 76 -8.04 3.47 -13.77
CA ALA A 76 -9.31 4.18 -13.83
C ALA A 76 -10.37 3.57 -12.92
N LYS A 77 -10.38 2.24 -12.74
CA LYS A 77 -11.25 1.55 -11.76
C LYS A 77 -10.59 1.31 -10.41
N SER A 78 -9.32 1.65 -10.26
CA SER A 78 -8.64 1.56 -8.98
C SER A 78 -7.73 2.76 -8.68
N PRO A 79 -8.29 3.98 -8.59
CA PRO A 79 -7.53 5.19 -8.35
C PRO A 79 -6.86 5.14 -6.97
N PHE A 80 -5.64 5.65 -6.88
CA PHE A 80 -4.94 5.83 -5.61
C PHE A 80 -5.23 7.23 -5.07
N LEU A 81 -6.16 7.33 -4.12
CA LEU A 81 -6.89 8.56 -3.79
C LEU A 81 -5.99 9.77 -3.51
N GLU A 82 -5.08 9.68 -2.55
CA GLU A 82 -4.14 10.74 -2.20
C GLU A 82 -3.15 11.07 -3.32
N PHE A 83 -2.93 10.13 -4.24
CA PHE A 83 -2.05 10.33 -5.38
C PHE A 83 -2.78 11.07 -6.50
N VAL A 84 -3.99 10.65 -6.86
CA VAL A 84 -4.73 11.14 -8.03
C VAL A 84 -5.81 12.19 -7.73
N GLY A 85 -6.11 12.42 -6.46
CA GLY A 85 -7.13 13.35 -6.00
C GLY A 85 -8.56 12.77 -6.04
N ALA A 86 -9.47 13.48 -5.38
CA ALA A 86 -10.87 13.07 -5.24
C ALA A 86 -11.59 12.90 -6.59
N GLN A 87 -11.30 13.76 -7.58
CA GLN A 87 -11.98 13.75 -8.88
C GLN A 87 -11.90 12.38 -9.57
N ALA A 88 -10.76 11.70 -9.49
CA ALA A 88 -10.60 10.37 -10.07
C ALA A 88 -11.49 9.32 -9.39
N ALA A 89 -11.71 9.43 -8.07
CA ALA A 89 -12.64 8.57 -7.34
C ALA A 89 -14.12 8.90 -7.63
N GLU A 90 -14.44 10.18 -7.84
CA GLU A 90 -15.77 10.63 -8.24
C GLU A 90 -16.15 10.07 -9.63
N GLN A 91 -15.22 10.14 -10.59
CA GLN A 91 -15.40 9.70 -11.98
C GLN A 91 -15.12 8.20 -12.20
N MET A 92 -14.62 7.50 -11.18
CA MET A 92 -14.29 6.07 -11.26
C MET A 92 -15.47 5.23 -11.79
N PRO A 93 -15.30 4.44 -12.86
CA PRO A 93 -16.30 3.47 -13.28
C PRO A 93 -16.53 2.42 -12.18
N ARG A 94 -17.80 2.10 -11.89
CA ARG A 94 -18.18 1.17 -10.81
C ARG A 94 -18.78 -0.14 -11.35
N PRO A 95 -18.61 -1.28 -10.64
CA PRO A 95 -17.83 -1.44 -9.41
C PRO A 95 -16.31 -1.28 -9.64
N GLY A 96 -15.63 -0.74 -8.62
CA GLY A 96 -14.21 -0.40 -8.62
C GLY A 96 -13.69 -0.26 -7.20
N VAL A 97 -12.40 0.03 -7.02
CA VAL A 97 -11.74 0.08 -5.70
C VAL A 97 -10.91 1.34 -5.54
N ILE A 98 -11.28 2.22 -4.62
CA ILE A 98 -10.47 3.38 -4.25
C ILE A 98 -9.33 2.90 -3.35
N LYS A 99 -8.09 2.91 -3.84
CA LYS A 99 -6.91 2.57 -3.04
C LYS A 99 -6.53 3.78 -2.18
N THR A 100 -6.12 3.54 -0.93
CA THR A 100 -5.49 4.57 -0.10
C THR A 100 -4.57 3.97 0.98
N HIS A 101 -3.66 4.77 1.52
CA HIS A 101 -2.73 4.45 2.61
C HIS A 101 -3.00 5.28 3.88
N LEU A 102 -4.10 6.03 3.92
CA LEU A 102 -4.43 6.92 5.04
C LEU A 102 -4.71 6.16 6.36
N PRO A 103 -4.24 6.69 7.51
CA PRO A 103 -4.67 6.21 8.81
C PRO A 103 -6.15 6.54 9.04
N PHE A 104 -6.81 5.82 9.95
CA PHE A 104 -8.27 5.89 10.10
C PHE A 104 -8.77 7.30 10.44
N ASP A 105 -8.05 8.04 11.27
CA ASP A 105 -8.38 9.40 11.69
C ASP A 105 -8.35 10.43 10.54
N LYS A 106 -7.64 10.12 9.45
CA LYS A 106 -7.56 10.94 8.24
C LYS A 106 -8.34 10.36 7.06
N GLN A 107 -8.89 9.16 7.20
CA GLN A 107 -9.63 8.49 6.14
C GLN A 107 -11.00 9.16 5.92
N PRO A 108 -11.36 9.53 4.69
CA PRO A 108 -12.74 9.77 4.31
C PRO A 108 -13.62 8.56 4.64
N TYR A 109 -14.48 8.71 5.65
CA TYR A 109 -15.26 7.62 6.22
C TYR A 109 -16.77 7.83 6.08
N SER A 110 -17.49 6.79 5.66
CA SER A 110 -18.94 6.67 5.72
C SER A 110 -19.33 5.27 6.16
N LYS A 111 -20.37 5.15 7.00
CA LYS A 111 -20.92 3.84 7.41
C LYS A 111 -21.56 3.07 6.26
N GLU A 112 -21.87 3.75 5.16
CA GLU A 112 -22.52 3.17 3.97
C GLU A 112 -21.50 2.64 2.96
N ALA A 113 -20.26 3.14 2.97
CA ALA A 113 -19.17 2.65 2.13
C ALA A 113 -18.50 1.42 2.75
N LYS A 114 -17.79 0.62 1.95
CA LYS A 114 -17.05 -0.58 2.40
C LYS A 114 -15.56 -0.33 2.43
N TYR A 115 -14.87 -0.87 3.43
CA TYR A 115 -13.43 -0.72 3.62
C TYR A 115 -12.78 -2.09 3.78
N LEU A 116 -11.88 -2.45 2.88
CA LEU A 116 -11.03 -3.63 3.03
C LEU A 116 -9.66 -3.16 3.51
N TYR A 117 -9.29 -3.53 4.73
CA TYR A 117 -8.00 -3.18 5.32
C TYR A 117 -7.07 -4.39 5.33
N VAL A 118 -5.90 -4.26 4.71
CA VAL A 118 -4.84 -5.27 4.72
C VAL A 118 -3.61 -4.79 5.46
N THR A 119 -3.18 -5.58 6.44
CA THR A 119 -1.91 -5.41 7.13
C THR A 119 -0.95 -6.57 6.85
N ARG A 120 0.31 -6.41 7.21
CA ARG A 120 1.36 -7.41 7.08
C ARG A 120 2.26 -7.34 8.30
N ASN A 121 2.94 -8.44 8.64
CA ASN A 121 3.87 -8.41 9.76
C ASN A 121 4.93 -7.30 9.56
N PRO A 122 5.31 -6.59 10.64
CA PRO A 122 6.15 -5.39 10.54
C PRO A 122 7.53 -5.68 9.95
N TYR A 123 8.07 -6.89 10.16
CA TYR A 123 9.39 -7.28 9.66
C TYR A 123 9.41 -7.41 8.12
N ASP A 124 8.49 -8.17 7.54
CA ASP A 124 8.39 -8.30 6.08
C ASP A 124 7.90 -7.00 5.42
N CYS A 125 7.06 -6.22 6.11
CA CYS A 125 6.66 -4.90 5.66
C CYS A 125 7.89 -4.00 5.50
N CYS A 126 8.72 -3.91 6.55
CA CYS A 126 9.98 -3.14 6.56
C CYS A 126 10.90 -3.54 5.38
N VAL A 127 11.19 -4.84 5.20
CA VAL A 127 12.02 -5.29 4.06
C VAL A 127 11.37 -4.96 2.72
N SER A 128 10.07 -5.18 2.58
CA SER A 128 9.38 -4.90 1.33
C SER A 128 9.36 -3.41 1.00
N TYR A 129 9.43 -2.55 2.01
CA TYR A 129 9.43 -1.10 1.86
C TYR A 129 10.82 -0.55 1.52
N TYR A 130 11.86 -1.06 2.17
CA TYR A 130 13.24 -0.85 1.73
C TYR A 130 13.42 -1.05 0.22
N HIS A 131 13.04 -2.23 -0.30
CA HIS A 131 13.19 -2.53 -1.73
C HIS A 131 12.30 -1.65 -2.62
N HIS A 132 11.15 -1.22 -2.14
CA HIS A 132 10.27 -0.34 -2.89
C HIS A 132 10.89 1.04 -3.12
N MET A 133 11.54 1.58 -2.09
CA MET A 133 12.21 2.87 -2.19
C MET A 133 13.41 2.81 -3.11
N LYS A 134 14.17 1.71 -3.10
CA LYS A 134 15.31 1.53 -4.01
C LYS A 134 14.94 1.56 -5.50
N ILE A 135 13.76 1.07 -5.84
CA ILE A 135 13.33 0.98 -7.25
C ILE A 135 12.57 2.21 -7.74
N MET A 136 12.29 3.17 -6.85
CA MET A 136 11.51 4.38 -7.13
C MET A 136 12.42 5.61 -6.98
N PRO A 137 12.93 6.18 -8.09
CA PRO A 137 13.85 7.31 -8.05
C PRO A 137 13.32 8.55 -7.32
N ALA A 138 12.00 8.72 -7.26
CA ALA A 138 11.34 9.81 -6.53
C ALA A 138 11.64 9.82 -5.01
N TYR A 139 12.11 8.71 -4.44
CA TYR A 139 12.55 8.67 -3.03
C TYR A 139 14.00 9.09 -2.82
N PHE A 140 14.82 9.22 -3.88
CA PHE A 140 16.25 9.50 -3.78
C PHE A 140 17.00 8.54 -2.84
N PHE A 141 16.67 7.24 -2.93
CA PHE A 141 17.16 6.19 -2.03
C PHE A 141 17.72 4.97 -2.79
N GLU A 142 18.08 5.12 -4.07
CA GLU A 142 18.54 4.04 -4.93
C GLU A 142 19.80 3.35 -4.38
N ASP A 143 20.72 4.13 -3.82
CA ASP A 143 21.97 3.65 -3.21
C ASP A 143 21.86 3.42 -1.69
N GLY A 144 20.66 3.59 -1.13
CA GLY A 144 20.39 3.42 0.28
C GLY A 144 20.58 1.97 0.74
N THR A 145 21.04 1.82 1.98
CA THR A 145 21.25 0.52 2.65
C THR A 145 20.04 0.11 3.47
N PHE A 146 19.94 -1.17 3.79
CA PHE A 146 18.86 -1.66 4.66
C PHE A 146 18.96 -1.05 6.06
N ASP A 147 20.17 -0.88 6.60
CA ASP A 147 20.39 -0.25 7.92
C ASP A 147 19.85 1.18 7.96
N GLN A 148 20.12 1.99 6.93
CA GLN A 148 19.58 3.34 6.84
C GLN A 148 18.05 3.36 6.76
N PHE A 149 17.45 2.43 6.00
CA PHE A 149 16.00 2.35 5.90
C PHE A 149 15.37 1.85 7.21
N PHE A 150 16.01 0.90 7.88
CA PHE A 150 15.55 0.36 9.15
C PHE A 150 15.38 1.48 10.21
N GLU A 151 16.32 2.42 10.29
CA GLU A 151 16.21 3.58 11.18
C GLU A 151 14.92 4.37 10.90
N LEU A 152 14.63 4.67 9.64
CA LEU A 152 13.42 5.42 9.26
C LEU A 152 12.14 4.67 9.63
N PHE A 153 12.13 3.35 9.41
CA PHE A 153 10.97 2.53 9.70
C PHE A 153 10.72 2.42 11.21
N VAL A 154 11.76 2.20 12.01
CA VAL A 154 11.62 2.03 13.47
C VAL A 154 11.35 3.35 14.18
N GLU A 155 11.83 4.48 13.65
CA GLU A 155 11.53 5.82 14.16
C GLU A 155 10.13 6.30 13.76
N GLY A 156 9.55 5.72 12.69
CA GLY A 156 8.22 6.08 12.18
C GLY A 156 8.25 7.28 11.22
N THR A 157 9.39 7.53 10.59
CA THR A 157 9.62 8.66 9.67
C THR A 157 9.64 8.22 8.20
N GLY A 158 8.85 7.20 7.85
CA GLY A 158 8.62 6.77 6.47
C GLY A 158 7.41 7.47 5.83
N GLU A 159 7.17 7.26 4.53
CA GLU A 159 5.92 7.70 3.89
C GLU A 159 4.71 7.10 4.61
N CYS A 160 3.64 7.89 4.74
CA CYS A 160 2.46 7.60 5.53
C CYS A 160 2.72 7.50 7.05
N GLY A 161 3.92 7.90 7.52
CA GLY A 161 4.28 7.95 8.93
C GLY A 161 4.59 6.58 9.54
N ASP A 162 4.25 6.42 10.82
CA ASP A 162 4.53 5.21 11.60
C ASP A 162 3.56 4.06 11.25
N PHE A 163 4.14 2.89 10.95
CA PHE A 163 3.40 1.67 10.63
C PHE A 163 2.40 1.28 11.72
N PHE A 164 2.79 1.37 12.99
CA PHE A 164 1.96 0.95 14.11
C PHE A 164 0.82 1.93 14.37
N ASP A 165 1.04 3.23 14.15
CA ASP A 165 -0.03 4.23 14.28
C ASP A 165 -1.13 4.00 13.24
N THR A 166 -0.74 3.74 11.98
CA THR A 166 -1.71 3.39 10.92
C THR A 166 -2.42 2.07 11.26
N LEU A 167 -1.67 1.04 11.64
CA LEU A 167 -2.23 -0.26 12.01
C LEU A 167 -3.22 -0.16 13.17
N LEU A 168 -2.85 0.47 14.27
CA LEU A 168 -3.67 0.56 15.47
C LEU A 168 -4.93 1.39 15.24
N SER A 169 -4.82 2.48 14.46
CA SER A 169 -5.98 3.31 14.09
C SER A 169 -7.06 2.47 13.40
N TRP A 170 -6.70 1.64 12.41
CA TRP A 170 -7.64 0.76 11.73
C TRP A 170 -8.02 -0.49 12.54
N TYR A 171 -7.11 -0.99 13.37
CA TYR A 171 -7.36 -2.16 14.20
C TYR A 171 -8.46 -1.91 15.24
N ALA A 172 -8.61 -0.67 15.72
CA ALA A 172 -9.72 -0.28 16.58
C ALA A 172 -11.09 -0.46 15.91
N HIS A 173 -11.15 -0.36 14.58
CA HIS A 173 -12.36 -0.45 13.76
C HIS A 173 -12.53 -1.79 13.05
N ARG A 174 -11.66 -2.78 13.32
CA ARG A 174 -11.64 -4.08 12.62
C ARG A 174 -12.94 -4.88 12.69
N ASN A 175 -13.79 -4.59 13.68
CA ASN A 175 -15.07 -5.26 13.91
C ASN A 175 -16.27 -4.43 13.44
N ASP A 176 -16.03 -3.25 12.85
CA ASP A 176 -17.12 -2.45 12.27
C ASP A 176 -17.73 -3.22 11.10
N PRO A 177 -19.07 -3.19 10.92
CA PRO A 177 -19.76 -4.04 9.94
C PRO A 177 -19.38 -3.74 8.48
N ASN A 178 -18.83 -2.56 8.22
CA ASN A 178 -18.37 -2.12 6.91
C ASN A 178 -16.84 -2.15 6.76
N VAL A 179 -16.12 -2.82 7.68
CA VAL A 179 -14.67 -3.03 7.63
C VAL A 179 -14.37 -4.52 7.51
N PHE A 180 -13.66 -4.90 6.45
CA PHE A 180 -13.11 -6.23 6.27
C PHE A 180 -11.61 -6.18 6.54
N PHE A 181 -11.21 -6.67 7.71
CA PHE A 181 -9.82 -6.64 8.17
C PHE A 181 -9.15 -7.99 7.92
N LEU A 182 -7.96 -7.98 7.31
CA LEU A 182 -7.19 -9.20 7.07
C LEU A 182 -5.67 -8.97 7.14
N THR A 183 -4.92 -10.06 7.26
CA THR A 183 -3.46 -10.06 7.15
C THR A 183 -3.02 -10.60 5.79
N TYR A 184 -1.90 -10.09 5.28
CA TYR A 184 -1.24 -10.63 4.09
C TYR A 184 -0.89 -12.10 4.27
N GLU A 185 -0.48 -12.48 5.48
CA GLU A 185 -0.06 -13.83 5.82
C GLU A 185 -1.22 -14.83 5.74
N ASP A 186 -2.39 -14.48 6.27
CA ASP A 186 -3.59 -15.31 6.18
C ASP A 186 -4.08 -15.43 4.73
N LEU A 187 -4.09 -14.31 3.99
CA LEU A 187 -4.41 -14.31 2.56
C LEU A 187 -3.44 -15.20 1.77
N LYS A 188 -2.17 -15.24 2.17
CA LYS A 188 -1.15 -16.07 1.51
C LYS A 188 -1.27 -17.54 1.88
N LYS A 189 -1.65 -17.85 3.13
CA LYS A 189 -1.85 -19.20 3.64
C LYS A 189 -3.02 -19.91 2.95
N ASP A 190 -4.13 -19.21 2.76
CA ASP A 190 -5.32 -19.75 2.09
C ASP A 190 -6.03 -18.70 1.22
N THR A 191 -5.48 -18.44 0.04
CA THR A 191 -5.99 -17.40 -0.85
C THR A 191 -7.42 -17.67 -1.30
N ALA A 192 -7.80 -18.93 -1.52
CA ALA A 192 -9.14 -19.29 -2.00
C ALA A 192 -10.22 -18.92 -0.97
N SER A 193 -10.03 -19.30 0.29
CA SER A 193 -11.00 -18.99 1.34
C SER A 193 -11.13 -17.49 1.58
N TRP A 194 -10.02 -16.74 1.56
CA TRP A 194 -10.06 -15.29 1.73
C TRP A 194 -10.70 -14.56 0.54
N VAL A 195 -10.50 -15.04 -0.69
CA VAL A 195 -11.20 -14.53 -1.88
C VAL A 195 -12.72 -14.70 -1.74
N LEU A 196 -13.18 -15.86 -1.27
CA LEU A 196 -14.61 -16.09 -1.03
C LEU A 196 -15.17 -15.15 0.05
N LYS A 197 -14.46 -14.99 1.17
CA LYS A 197 -14.85 -14.06 2.25
C LYS A 197 -14.92 -12.61 1.77
N MET A 198 -13.95 -12.17 0.98
CA MET A 198 -13.97 -10.83 0.36
C MET A 198 -15.14 -10.67 -0.60
N ALA A 199 -15.42 -11.69 -1.41
CA ALA A 199 -16.55 -11.66 -2.33
C ALA A 199 -17.89 -11.51 -1.57
N ASP A 200 -18.10 -12.28 -0.50
CA ASP A 200 -19.31 -12.13 0.33
C ASP A 200 -19.45 -10.74 0.95
N PHE A 201 -18.34 -10.19 1.45
CA PHE A 201 -18.30 -8.84 2.01
C PHE A 201 -18.64 -7.76 0.95
N LEU A 202 -18.15 -7.93 -0.28
CA LEU A 202 -18.42 -7.04 -1.40
C LEU A 202 -19.87 -7.12 -1.88
N GLY A 203 -20.51 -8.29 -1.81
CA GLY A 203 -21.89 -8.50 -2.23
C GLY A 203 -22.21 -9.99 -2.39
N LYS A 204 -23.42 -10.40 -2.02
CA LYS A 204 -23.83 -11.81 -2.08
C LYS A 204 -23.68 -12.41 -3.47
N GLU A 205 -23.97 -11.61 -4.51
CA GLU A 205 -23.85 -11.99 -5.90
C GLU A 205 -22.41 -12.39 -6.29
N TYR A 206 -21.39 -11.75 -5.72
CA TYR A 206 -20.00 -12.13 -5.98
C TYR A 206 -19.68 -13.47 -5.32
N GLY A 207 -20.04 -13.63 -4.05
CA GLY A 207 -19.84 -14.87 -3.31
C GLY A 207 -20.57 -16.06 -3.94
N GLU A 208 -21.82 -15.87 -4.35
CA GLU A 208 -22.61 -16.90 -5.04
C GLU A 208 -21.97 -17.29 -6.37
N ARG A 209 -21.56 -16.31 -7.20
CA ARG A 209 -20.88 -16.57 -8.47
C ARG A 209 -19.63 -17.42 -8.30
N LEU A 210 -18.77 -17.09 -7.31
CA LEU A 210 -17.53 -17.82 -7.09
C LEU A 210 -17.76 -19.25 -6.57
N ARG A 211 -18.86 -19.50 -5.84
CA ARG A 211 -19.23 -20.84 -5.37
C ARG A 211 -19.95 -21.67 -6.44
N SER A 212 -20.77 -21.04 -7.28
CA SER A 212 -21.53 -21.72 -8.32
C SER A 212 -20.68 -22.12 -9.52
N ASP A 213 -19.60 -21.38 -9.78
CA ASP A 213 -18.67 -21.66 -10.88
C ASP A 213 -17.21 -21.72 -10.39
N PRO A 214 -16.73 -22.91 -9.98
CA PRO A 214 -15.35 -23.11 -9.52
C PRO A 214 -14.30 -22.64 -10.53
N LYS A 215 -14.59 -22.63 -11.84
CA LYS A 215 -13.65 -22.19 -12.87
C LYS A 215 -13.40 -20.69 -12.82
N VAL A 216 -14.37 -19.90 -12.32
CA VAL A 216 -14.15 -18.46 -12.09
C VAL A 216 -13.16 -18.30 -10.93
N LEU A 217 -13.37 -18.99 -9.81
CA LEU A 217 -12.45 -18.93 -8.68
C LEU A 217 -11.03 -19.36 -9.08
N GLU A 218 -10.89 -20.47 -9.81
CA GLU A 218 -9.60 -20.94 -10.34
C GLU A 218 -8.90 -19.88 -11.19
N ARG A 219 -9.62 -19.25 -12.14
CA ARG A 219 -9.06 -18.15 -12.95
C ARG A 219 -8.60 -16.96 -12.11
N ILE A 220 -9.37 -16.57 -11.10
CA ILE A 220 -9.01 -15.47 -10.19
C ILE A 220 -7.72 -15.81 -9.44
N LEU A 221 -7.60 -17.03 -8.92
CA LEU A 221 -6.42 -17.50 -8.21
C LEU A 221 -5.19 -17.60 -9.11
N GLU A 222 -5.35 -18.12 -10.32
CA GLU A 222 -4.28 -18.21 -11.31
C GLU A 222 -3.80 -16.82 -11.73
N ALA A 223 -4.71 -15.92 -12.08
CA ALA A 223 -4.39 -14.55 -12.48
C ALA A 223 -3.65 -13.79 -11.37
N SER A 224 -4.05 -14.02 -10.11
CA SER A 224 -3.50 -13.33 -8.94
C SER A 224 -2.28 -14.02 -8.32
N SER A 225 -1.74 -15.05 -8.96
CA SER A 225 -0.49 -15.68 -8.55
C SER A 225 0.69 -14.73 -8.73
N VAL A 226 1.74 -14.88 -7.91
CA VAL A 226 2.94 -14.02 -7.97
C VAL A 226 3.57 -14.04 -9.36
N SER A 227 3.62 -15.21 -10.01
CA SER A 227 4.19 -15.38 -11.35
C SER A 227 3.41 -14.61 -12.40
N ASN A 228 2.08 -14.65 -12.37
CA ASN A 228 1.24 -13.95 -13.33
C ASN A 228 1.14 -12.46 -13.03
N MET A 229 1.09 -12.05 -11.76
CA MET A 229 1.25 -10.65 -11.40
C MET A 229 2.60 -10.09 -11.87
N LYS A 230 3.71 -10.82 -11.71
CA LYS A 230 5.00 -10.38 -12.28
C LYS A 230 4.92 -10.14 -13.79
N LYS A 231 4.11 -10.88 -14.54
CA LYS A 231 3.91 -10.65 -15.97
C LYS A 231 3.05 -9.40 -16.21
N ALA A 232 1.92 -9.29 -15.50
CA ALA A 232 1.00 -8.15 -15.61
C ALA A 232 1.67 -6.81 -15.27
N PHE A 233 2.62 -6.79 -14.33
CA PHE A 233 3.29 -5.58 -13.85
C PHE A 233 4.72 -5.38 -14.40
N ARG A 234 5.18 -6.17 -15.38
CA ARG A 234 6.58 -6.13 -15.90
C ARG A 234 6.87 -4.98 -16.86
N GLY A 235 5.85 -4.53 -17.62
CA GLY A 235 5.97 -3.60 -18.75
C GLY A 235 5.41 -2.21 -18.47
N GLU A 236 4.10 -2.02 -18.65
CA GLU A 236 3.39 -0.72 -18.64
C GLU A 236 3.50 0.06 -17.31
N TRP A 237 3.81 -0.61 -16.21
CA TRP A 237 4.07 0.02 -14.92
C TRP A 237 5.45 0.68 -14.81
N LYS A 238 6.40 0.32 -15.69
CA LYS A 238 7.72 0.97 -15.76
C LYS A 238 7.66 2.31 -16.49
N SER A 239 6.70 2.50 -17.40
CA SER A 239 6.55 3.72 -18.19
C SER A 239 5.53 4.68 -17.58
N GLU A 240 6.00 5.92 -17.42
CA GLU A 240 5.27 7.16 -17.15
C GLU A 240 4.30 7.11 -15.98
N VAL A 241 4.82 7.53 -14.83
CA VAL A 241 4.06 8.38 -13.92
C VAL A 241 4.54 9.81 -14.13
N ALA A 242 4.53 10.25 -15.38
CA ALA A 242 4.79 11.63 -15.72
C ALA A 242 3.55 12.44 -15.33
N ARG A 243 3.61 13.06 -14.16
CA ARG A 243 2.75 14.19 -13.82
C ARG A 243 3.58 15.45 -13.79
N GLU A 244 2.90 16.58 -13.98
CA GLU A 244 3.50 17.86 -13.63
C GLU A 244 3.91 17.79 -12.15
N PRO A 245 5.13 18.21 -11.83
CA PRO A 245 5.57 18.28 -10.44
C PRO A 245 4.61 19.16 -9.64
N PRO A 246 4.36 18.84 -8.37
CA PRO A 246 3.68 19.79 -7.51
C PRO A 246 4.49 21.08 -7.41
N ALA A 247 3.83 22.24 -7.49
CA ALA A 247 4.46 23.53 -7.23
C ALA A 247 5.14 23.47 -5.85
N LEU A 248 6.44 23.76 -5.80
CA LEU A 248 7.15 23.82 -4.53
C LEU A 248 6.79 25.15 -3.87
N ASN A 249 5.98 25.10 -2.82
CA ASN A 249 5.88 26.24 -1.92
C ASN A 249 7.12 26.21 -1.02
N ASP A 250 7.93 27.26 -1.09
CA ASP A 250 9.12 27.50 -0.29
C ASP A 250 8.79 27.53 1.21
N SER A 251 8.66 26.38 1.87
CA SER A 251 8.85 26.28 3.32
C SER A 251 8.74 24.83 3.79
N HIS A 252 9.78 24.43 4.54
CA HIS A 252 9.89 23.23 5.39
C HIS A 252 10.53 21.97 4.75
N GLY A 253 11.84 21.81 4.93
CA GLY A 253 12.46 20.47 5.09
C GLY A 253 13.77 20.18 4.34
N SER A 254 14.91 20.49 4.99
CA SER A 254 16.27 19.87 4.93
C SER A 254 16.99 19.47 3.63
N LEU A 255 16.41 19.57 2.45
CA LEU A 255 17.14 19.42 1.17
C LEU A 255 16.58 20.46 0.20
N GLN A 256 17.36 21.49 -0.10
CA GLN A 256 17.13 22.37 -1.26
C GLN A 256 17.41 21.56 -2.54
N LEU A 257 16.58 20.57 -2.82
CA LEU A 257 16.54 19.93 -4.13
C LEU A 257 15.96 20.97 -5.08
N SER A 258 16.68 21.28 -6.15
CA SER A 258 16.11 22.13 -7.20
C SER A 258 14.87 21.47 -7.77
N GLU A 259 13.88 22.27 -8.17
CA GLU A 259 12.68 21.80 -8.86
C GLU A 259 13.03 20.85 -10.02
N GLU A 260 14.06 21.20 -10.78
CA GLU A 260 14.59 20.40 -11.89
C GLU A 260 15.03 18.98 -11.47
N LEU A 261 15.70 18.83 -10.32
CA LEU A 261 16.15 17.53 -9.83
C LEU A 261 14.97 16.67 -9.38
N LEU A 262 13.98 17.28 -8.73
CA LEU A 262 12.76 16.61 -8.32
C LEU A 262 11.94 16.16 -9.52
N GLU A 263 11.73 17.04 -10.49
CA GLU A 263 11.09 16.72 -11.75
C GLU A 263 11.75 15.56 -12.47
N ALA A 264 13.08 15.62 -12.58
CA ALA A 264 13.85 14.57 -13.22
C ALA A 264 13.70 13.23 -12.48
N ALA A 265 13.61 13.24 -11.14
CA ALA A 265 13.41 12.03 -10.36
C ALA A 265 12.00 11.43 -10.51
N ILE A 266 10.96 12.27 -10.51
CA ILE A 266 9.56 11.83 -10.67
C ILE A 266 9.32 11.24 -12.07
N LYS A 267 9.94 11.81 -13.10
CA LYS A 267 9.80 11.36 -14.49
C LYS A 267 10.60 10.09 -14.80
N LYS A 268 11.54 9.66 -13.94
CA LYS A 268 12.34 8.46 -14.18
C LYS A 268 11.51 7.18 -14.01
N PRO A 269 11.70 6.17 -14.89
CA PRO A 269 11.03 4.88 -14.76
C PRO A 269 11.54 4.12 -13.53
N LEU A 270 10.76 3.12 -13.10
CA LEU A 270 11.18 2.20 -12.05
C LEU A 270 12.43 1.42 -12.49
N THR A 271 13.40 1.29 -11.59
CA THR A 271 14.69 0.63 -11.87
C THR A 271 14.68 -0.88 -11.59
N GLY A 272 13.56 -1.43 -11.08
CA GLY A 272 13.42 -2.85 -10.74
C GLY A 272 11.97 -3.35 -10.84
N ASP A 273 11.76 -4.59 -10.41
CA ASP A 273 10.43 -5.22 -10.45
C ASP A 273 9.55 -4.81 -9.27
N PHE A 274 8.36 -4.28 -9.56
CA PHE A 274 7.39 -3.89 -8.54
C PHE A 274 6.89 -5.10 -7.71
N VAL A 275 6.63 -6.22 -8.38
CA VAL A 275 6.28 -7.50 -7.73
C VAL A 275 7.57 -8.28 -7.46
N ARG A 276 8.08 -8.20 -6.23
CA ARG A 276 9.40 -8.72 -5.86
C ARG A 276 9.44 -10.24 -5.59
N LYS A 277 9.02 -10.68 -4.40
CA LYS A 277 9.03 -12.09 -3.97
C LYS A 277 7.64 -12.65 -3.63
N GLY A 278 6.81 -11.88 -2.94
CA GLY A 278 5.46 -12.32 -2.55
C GLY A 278 5.47 -13.52 -1.60
N VAL A 279 6.39 -13.51 -0.63
CA VAL A 279 6.59 -14.58 0.37
C VAL A 279 6.52 -14.00 1.79
N VAL A 280 6.21 -14.85 2.76
CA VAL A 280 6.25 -14.57 4.21
C VAL A 280 7.57 -15.07 4.76
N GLY A 281 8.22 -14.28 5.64
CA GLY A 281 9.47 -14.63 6.31
C GLY A 281 10.75 -14.22 5.58
N ASP A 282 10.67 -13.40 4.53
CA ASP A 282 11.88 -12.96 3.81
C ASP A 282 12.73 -12.00 4.64
N TRP A 283 12.14 -11.39 5.66
CA TRP A 283 12.83 -10.52 6.61
C TRP A 283 14.08 -11.15 7.26
N ARG A 284 14.09 -12.49 7.41
CA ARG A 284 15.23 -13.25 7.96
C ARG A 284 16.52 -13.09 7.17
N ASN A 285 16.42 -12.71 5.89
CA ASN A 285 17.56 -12.50 5.01
C ASN A 285 18.18 -11.09 5.13
N TYR A 286 17.60 -10.21 5.96
CA TYR A 286 17.98 -8.79 6.03
C TYR A 286 18.25 -8.32 7.45
N PHE A 287 17.42 -8.71 8.40
CA PHE A 287 17.53 -8.24 9.78
C PHE A 287 18.76 -8.83 10.49
N SER A 288 19.58 -7.96 11.07
CA SER A 288 20.59 -8.35 12.05
C SER A 288 19.95 -8.70 13.41
N PRO A 289 20.61 -9.48 14.28
CA PRO A 289 20.11 -9.75 15.63
C PRO A 289 19.81 -8.48 16.45
N GLU A 290 20.62 -7.43 16.28
CA GLU A 290 20.41 -6.13 16.93
C GLU A 290 19.15 -5.43 16.41
N GLN A 291 18.95 -5.41 15.09
CA GLN A 291 17.74 -4.83 14.48
C GLN A 291 16.47 -5.58 14.89
N ILE A 292 16.55 -6.90 15.06
CA ILE A 292 15.44 -7.70 15.61
C ILE A 292 15.09 -7.20 17.00
N GLU A 293 16.06 -7.08 17.89
CA GLU A 293 15.81 -6.64 19.28
C GLU A 293 15.22 -5.22 19.32
N ARG A 294 15.74 -4.30 18.51
CA ARG A 294 15.19 -2.94 18.41
C ARG A 294 13.76 -2.92 17.87
N MET A 295 13.46 -3.75 16.87
CA MET A 295 12.09 -3.89 16.36
C MET A 295 11.16 -4.49 17.42
N LYS A 296 11.60 -5.50 18.19
CA LYS A 296 10.82 -6.07 19.30
C LYS A 296 10.49 -5.03 20.37
N GLN A 297 11.46 -4.21 20.76
CA GLN A 297 11.25 -3.11 21.71
C GLN A 297 10.27 -2.07 21.17
N ARG A 298 10.39 -1.72 19.88
CA ARG A 298 9.44 -0.80 19.21
C ARG A 298 8.03 -1.38 19.19
N ILE A 299 7.86 -2.63 18.79
CA ILE A 299 6.57 -3.34 18.79
C ILE A 299 5.98 -3.30 20.21
N ALA A 300 6.72 -3.76 21.21
CA ALA A 300 6.25 -3.82 22.60
C ALA A 300 5.80 -2.44 23.11
N THR A 301 6.53 -1.38 22.75
CA THR A 301 6.19 0.00 23.14
C THR A 301 4.95 0.49 22.41
N LYS A 302 4.90 0.37 21.07
CA LYS A 302 3.82 0.93 20.25
C LYS A 302 2.50 0.18 20.43
N THR A 303 2.55 -1.13 20.67
CA THR A 303 1.37 -1.97 20.83
C THR A 303 1.05 -2.27 22.29
N ALA A 304 1.64 -1.54 23.24
CA ALA A 304 1.36 -1.70 24.66
C ALA A 304 -0.14 -1.56 24.93
N GLY A 305 -0.74 -2.53 25.61
CA GLY A 305 -2.17 -2.55 25.91
C GLY A 305 -3.08 -2.98 24.75
N SER A 306 -2.54 -3.46 23.64
CA SER A 306 -3.29 -3.97 22.49
C SER A 306 -2.99 -5.46 22.24
N ASP A 307 -3.99 -6.20 21.74
CA ASP A 307 -3.86 -7.58 21.25
C ASP A 307 -3.49 -7.65 19.76
N VAL A 308 -3.17 -6.53 19.11
CA VAL A 308 -2.90 -6.47 17.67
C VAL A 308 -1.81 -7.45 17.21
N MET A 309 -0.80 -7.74 18.05
CA MET A 309 0.26 -8.68 17.67
C MET A 309 -0.22 -10.14 17.65
N GLN A 310 -1.40 -10.45 18.20
CA GLN A 310 -2.04 -11.77 18.08
C GLN A 310 -2.47 -12.07 16.65
N LEU A 311 -2.58 -11.05 15.78
CA LEU A 311 -2.79 -11.23 14.33
C LEU A 311 -1.75 -12.18 13.71
N TRP A 312 -0.54 -12.23 14.28
CA TRP A 312 0.56 -13.04 13.75
C TRP A 312 1.01 -14.17 14.66
N LYS A 313 0.22 -14.57 15.66
CA LYS A 313 0.62 -15.62 16.63
C LYS A 313 0.95 -16.99 16.00
N GLU A 314 0.40 -17.28 14.81
CA GLU A 314 0.65 -18.52 14.07
C GLU A 314 1.86 -18.42 13.13
N PHE A 315 2.42 -17.22 12.97
CA PHE A 315 3.60 -16.96 12.15
C PHE A 315 4.78 -16.76 13.09
N ASP A 316 5.87 -17.49 12.83
CA ASP A 316 7.08 -17.49 13.65
C ASP A 316 7.79 -16.13 13.58
N LEU A 317 7.26 -15.13 14.28
CA LEU A 317 7.85 -13.81 14.45
C LEU A 317 8.77 -13.80 15.69
N PRO A 318 9.89 -13.05 15.66
CA PRO A 318 10.89 -13.02 16.75
C PRO A 318 10.44 -12.52 18.11
#